data_AF-A0A2S5C3Y2-F1
#
_entry.id   AF-A0A2S5C3Y2-F1
#
_cell.length_a   1.000
_cell.length_b   1.000
_cell.length_c   1.000
_cell.angle_alpha   90.00
_cell.angle_beta   90.00
_cell.angle_gamma   90.00
#
_symmetry.space_group_name_H-M   'P 1'
#
loop_
_entity.id
_entity.type
_entity.pdbx_description
1 polymer ?
#
loop_
_entity_poly.entity_id
_entity_poly.type
_entity_poly.pdbx_seq_one_letter_code
_entity_poly.pdbx_strand_id
1 'polypeptide(L)'
;MSSMLQNLNNIRTLRAMAREFSIDVLEEMLEKFRIVTEEKRNEQDEMQSQQAEQQQKINALLELMKADGISPEDLLGKDVLKGASQPQKRQAREAKYRFTDVNGEEKTWTGQGRTPKPIANALANGQSLDDFLI
;
A
#
# COMPACT_ATOMS: atom_id res chain seq x y z
N MET A 1 11.22 2.94 16.73
CA MET A 1 10.67 2.51 18.03
C MET A 1 11.82 2.39 19.01
N SER A 2 11.69 2.97 20.21
CA SER A 2 12.75 3.00 21.22
C SER A 2 13.19 1.58 21.59
N SER A 3 14.43 1.22 21.25
CA SER A 3 15.08 -0.06 21.60
C SER A 3 14.95 -0.40 23.10
N MET A 4 14.82 0.62 23.95
CA MET A 4 14.71 0.50 25.40
C MET A 4 13.38 -0.11 25.86
N LEU A 5 12.24 0.30 25.28
CA LEU A 5 10.92 -0.23 25.64
C LEU A 5 10.75 -1.69 25.19
N GLN A 6 11.43 -2.07 24.11
CA GLN A 6 11.39 -3.43 23.59
C GLN A 6 12.04 -4.43 24.55
N ASN A 7 13.09 -4.01 25.27
CA ASN A 7 13.73 -4.81 26.32
C ASN A 7 12.84 -5.01 27.55
N LEU A 8 11.90 -4.10 27.82
CA LEU A 8 10.91 -4.24 28.90
C LEU A 8 9.84 -5.28 28.56
N ASN A 9 9.60 -5.55 27.28
CA ASN A 9 8.62 -6.55 26.83
C ASN A 9 9.13 -8.00 26.99
N ASN A 10 10.44 -8.20 27.20
CA ASN A 10 10.99 -9.53 27.42
C ASN A 10 11.16 -9.80 28.93
N ILE A 11 10.42 -10.79 29.44
CA ILE A 11 10.40 -11.10 30.86
C ILE A 11 11.76 -11.57 31.42
N ARG A 12 12.63 -12.18 30.60
CA ARG A 12 13.95 -12.63 31.06
C ARG A 12 14.88 -11.45 31.30
N THR A 13 14.91 -10.48 30.37
CA THR A 13 15.70 -9.25 30.53
C THR A 13 15.13 -8.39 31.64
N LEU A 14 13.80 -8.28 31.74
CA LEU A 14 13.13 -7.54 32.82
C LEU A 14 13.48 -8.09 34.21
N ARG A 15 13.47 -9.42 34.39
CA ARG A 15 13.90 -10.06 35.65
C ARG A 15 15.37 -9.82 35.96
N ALA A 16 16.24 -9.77 34.95
CA ALA A 16 17.64 -9.48 35.15
C ALA A 16 17.84 -8.05 35.67
N MET A 17 17.17 -7.07 35.06
CA MET A 17 17.19 -5.66 35.48
C MET A 17 16.54 -5.45 36.85
N ALA A 18 15.42 -6.12 37.13
CA ALA A 18 14.68 -5.99 38.39
C ALA A 18 15.44 -6.50 39.62
N ARG A 19 16.46 -7.35 39.45
CA ARG A 19 17.30 -7.81 40.58
C ARG A 19 18.13 -6.70 41.22
N GLU A 20 18.35 -5.59 40.50
CA GLU A 20 19.12 -4.45 40.98
C GLU A 20 18.26 -3.43 41.75
N PHE A 21 16.93 -3.64 41.80
CA PHE A 21 15.97 -2.72 42.44
C PHE A 21 15.23 -3.40 43.61
N SER A 22 14.82 -2.59 44.59
CA SER A 22 13.94 -3.06 45.67
C SER A 22 12.50 -3.20 45.19
N ILE A 23 11.70 -3.96 45.95
CA ILE A 23 10.27 -4.18 45.64
C ILE A 23 9.51 -2.86 45.62
N ASP A 24 9.76 -1.96 46.58
CA ASP A 24 9.09 -0.66 46.67
C ASP A 24 9.31 0.18 45.39
N VAL A 25 10.54 0.19 44.86
CA VAL A 25 10.87 0.92 43.61
C VAL A 25 10.19 0.27 42.41
N LEU A 26 10.10 -1.07 42.37
CA LEU A 26 9.39 -1.78 41.31
C LEU A 26 7.89 -1.50 41.34
N GLU A 27 7.29 -1.35 42.51
CA GLU A 27 5.89 -0.96 42.67
C GLU A 27 5.63 0.47 42.18
N GLU A 28 6.51 1.43 42.52
CA GLU A 28 6.42 2.79 41.98
C GLU A 28 6.58 2.83 40.46
N MET A 29 7.50 2.04 39.89
CA MET A 29 7.68 1.92 38.44
C MET A 29 6.43 1.35 37.76
N LEU A 30 5.80 0.37 38.39
CA LEU A 30 4.55 -0.24 37.92
C LEU A 30 3.42 0.79 37.92
N GLU A 31 3.30 1.59 38.98
CA GLU A 31 2.30 2.66 39.06
C GLU A 31 2.49 3.71 37.96
N LYS A 32 3.73 4.16 37.72
CA LYS A 32 4.05 5.07 36.60
C LYS A 32 3.69 4.45 35.25
N PHE A 33 3.97 3.17 35.06
CA PHE A 33 3.63 2.47 33.81
C PHE A 33 2.11 2.34 33.62
N ARG A 34 1.35 2.13 34.70
CA ARG A 34 -0.12 2.14 34.67
C ARG A 34 -0.65 3.50 34.24
N ILE A 35 -0.14 4.60 34.81
CA ILE A 35 -0.53 5.97 34.44
C ILE A 35 -0.32 6.19 32.94
N VAL A 36 0.88 5.89 32.42
CA VAL A 36 1.19 6.04 30.99
C VAL A 36 0.29 5.17 30.12
N THR A 37 -0.08 3.97 30.59
CA THR A 37 -0.98 3.08 29.85
C THR A 37 -2.41 3.63 29.79
N GLU A 38 -2.91 4.19 30.90
CA GLU A 38 -4.23 4.82 30.95
C GLU A 38 -4.27 6.10 30.10
N GLU A 39 -3.23 6.94 30.14
CA GLU A 39 -3.09 8.09 29.25
C GLU A 39 -3.18 7.68 27.77
N LYS A 40 -2.47 6.61 27.38
CA LYS A 40 -2.50 6.09 26.00
C LYS A 40 -3.86 5.52 25.61
N ARG A 41 -4.58 4.88 26.53
CA ARG A 41 -5.95 4.41 26.28
C ARG A 41 -6.90 5.59 26.09
N ASN A 42 -6.82 6.59 26.96
CA ASN A 42 -7.66 7.78 26.88
C ASN A 42 -7.42 8.54 25.56
N GLU A 43 -6.16 8.76 25.16
CA GLU A 43 -5.83 9.36 23.86
C GLU A 43 -6.43 8.56 22.69
N GLN A 44 -6.37 7.23 22.76
CA GLN A 44 -6.91 6.36 21.72
C GLN A 44 -8.44 6.39 21.67
N ASP A 45 -9.11 6.50 22.82
CA ASP A 45 -10.57 6.60 22.92
C ASP A 45 -11.08 7.99 22.50
N GLU A 46 -10.36 9.05 22.86
CA GLU A 46 -10.61 10.41 22.37
C GLU A 46 -10.46 10.49 20.84
N MET A 47 -9.42 9.86 20.29
CA MET A 47 -9.23 9.83 18.85
C MET A 47 -10.35 9.04 18.15
N GLN A 48 -10.77 7.91 18.71
CA GLN A 48 -11.88 7.12 18.17
C GLN A 48 -13.22 7.86 18.26
N SER A 49 -13.51 8.53 19.38
CA SER A 49 -14.73 9.32 19.55
C SER A 49 -14.76 10.51 18.59
N GLN A 50 -13.65 11.23 18.43
CA GLN A 50 -13.55 12.31 17.43
C GLN A 50 -13.77 11.80 16.00
N GLN A 51 -13.19 10.65 15.64
CA GLN A 51 -13.43 10.03 14.33
C GLN A 51 -14.89 9.60 14.16
N ALA A 52 -15.51 9.03 15.20
CA ALA A 52 -16.91 8.63 15.18
C ALA A 52 -17.83 9.85 15.03
N GLU A 53 -17.58 10.94 15.75
CA GLU A 53 -18.33 12.19 15.61
C GLU A 53 -18.19 12.80 14.21
N GLN A 54 -16.97 12.82 13.67
CA GLN A 54 -16.74 13.28 12.29
C GLN A 54 -17.50 12.41 11.29
N GLN A 55 -17.43 11.09 11.42
CA GLN A 55 -18.14 10.17 10.55
C GLN A 55 -19.66 10.31 10.67
N GLN A 56 -20.19 10.53 11.88
CA GLN A 56 -21.60 10.80 12.10
C GLN A 56 -22.03 12.10 11.41
N LYS A 57 -21.25 13.18 11.52
CA LYS A 57 -21.51 14.44 10.82
C LYS A 57 -21.50 14.25 9.31
N ILE A 58 -20.53 13.51 8.77
CA ILE A 58 -20.46 13.18 7.34
C ILE A 58 -21.70 12.40 6.91
N ASN A 59 -22.09 11.37 7.68
CA ASN A 59 -23.26 10.55 7.34
C ASN A 59 -24.56 11.37 7.37
N ALA A 60 -24.73 12.25 8.37
CA ALA A 60 -25.88 13.14 8.46
C ALA A 60 -25.95 14.10 7.27
N LEU A 61 -24.80 14.68 6.86
CA LEU A 61 -24.73 15.53 5.66
C LEU A 61 -25.05 14.74 4.39
N LEU A 62 -24.53 13.52 4.25
CA LEU A 62 -24.83 12.66 3.11
C LEU A 62 -26.32 12.30 3.02
N GLU A 63 -26.99 12.09 4.15
CA GLU A 63 -28.42 11.82 4.18
C GLU A 63 -29.24 13.04 3.74
N LEU A 64 -28.87 14.24 4.19
CA LEU A 64 -29.49 15.49 3.75
C LEU A 64 -29.28 15.73 2.24
N MET A 65 -28.06 15.53 1.75
CA MET A 65 -27.74 15.67 0.33
C MET A 65 -28.55 14.70 -0.54
N LYS A 66 -28.72 13.45 -0.08
CA LYS A 66 -29.59 12.47 -0.75
C LYS A 66 -31.06 12.90 -0.77
N ALA A 67 -31.56 13.48 0.31
CA ALA A 67 -32.93 13.99 0.38
C ALA A 67 -33.17 15.14 -0.61
N ASP A 68 -32.17 16.00 -0.80
CA ASP A 68 -32.21 17.08 -1.79
C ASP A 68 -31.89 16.62 -3.22
N GLY A 69 -31.61 15.32 -3.42
CA GLY A 69 -31.30 14.73 -4.73
C GLY A 69 -29.92 15.11 -5.29
N ILE A 70 -29.01 15.58 -4.44
CA ILE A 70 -27.68 16.06 -4.82
C ILE A 70 -26.65 14.98 -4.53
N SER A 71 -25.94 14.52 -5.57
CA SER A 71 -24.82 13.58 -5.39
C SER A 71 -23.58 14.33 -4.85
N PRO A 72 -22.79 13.75 -3.94
CA PRO A 72 -21.51 14.34 -3.52
C PRO A 72 -20.56 14.62 -4.69
N GLU A 73 -20.68 13.89 -5.80
CA GLU A 73 -19.91 14.08 -7.04
C GLU A 73 -20.34 15.35 -7.81
N ASP A 74 -21.60 15.74 -7.71
CA ASP A 74 -22.11 16.97 -8.32
C ASP A 74 -21.66 18.20 -7.51
N LEU A 75 -21.46 18.05 -6.19
CA LEU A 75 -20.96 19.11 -5.31
C LEU A 75 -19.46 19.37 -5.47
N LEU A 76 -18.66 18.31 -5.58
CA LEU A 76 -17.21 18.41 -5.78
C LEU A 76 -16.85 18.93 -7.18
N GLY A 77 -17.81 18.97 -8.11
CA GLY A 77 -17.60 19.35 -9.50
C GLY A 77 -16.78 18.30 -10.23
N LYS A 78 -17.28 17.81 -11.37
CA LYS A 78 -16.57 16.83 -12.21
C LYS A 78 -15.16 17.26 -12.64
N ASP A 79 -14.83 18.56 -12.57
CA ASP A 79 -13.50 19.07 -12.91
C ASP A 79 -12.47 18.98 -11.77
N VAL A 80 -12.88 18.91 -10.49
CA VAL A 80 -11.93 18.68 -9.37
C VAL A 80 -11.50 17.21 -9.32
N LEU A 81 -12.40 16.28 -9.68
CA LEU A 81 -12.10 14.84 -9.78
C LEU A 81 -11.13 14.50 -10.92
N LYS A 82 -10.99 15.37 -11.93
CA LYS A 82 -9.98 15.23 -13.00
C LYS A 82 -8.58 15.68 -12.60
N GLY A 83 -8.43 16.40 -11.48
CA GLY A 83 -7.13 16.86 -10.98
C GLY A 83 -6.23 15.73 -10.45
N ALA A 84 -6.78 14.53 -10.25
CA ALA A 84 -6.05 13.31 -9.95
C ALA A 84 -6.19 12.30 -11.09
N SER A 85 -6.10 12.74 -12.35
CA SER A 85 -5.76 11.82 -13.44
C SER A 85 -4.37 11.27 -13.17
N GLN A 86 -4.31 10.19 -12.39
CA GLN A 86 -3.21 9.23 -12.45
C GLN A 86 -2.93 9.01 -13.94
N PRO A 87 -1.67 9.14 -14.41
CA PRO A 87 -1.37 8.82 -15.79
C PRO A 87 -1.82 7.39 -16.00
N GLN A 88 -2.90 7.22 -16.75
CA GLN A 88 -3.45 5.93 -17.11
C GLN A 88 -2.28 5.18 -17.75
N LYS A 89 -1.70 4.21 -17.02
CA LYS A 89 -0.62 3.37 -17.52
C LYS A 89 -1.14 2.79 -18.82
N ARG A 90 -0.63 3.30 -19.95
CA ARG A 90 -0.92 2.74 -21.26
C ARG A 90 -0.66 1.26 -21.14
N GLN A 91 -1.70 0.45 -21.39
CA GLN A 91 -1.57 -0.99 -21.43
C GLN A 91 -0.38 -1.31 -22.35
N ALA A 92 0.59 -2.07 -21.85
CA ALA A 92 1.70 -2.52 -22.66
C ALA A 92 1.09 -3.28 -23.84
N ARG A 93 1.41 -2.84 -25.07
CA ARG A 93 0.90 -3.49 -26.29
C ARG A 93 1.24 -4.98 -26.23
N GLU A 94 0.26 -5.82 -26.50
CA GLU A 94 0.42 -7.27 -26.53
C GLU A 94 1.53 -7.67 -27.50
N ALA A 95 2.30 -8.70 -27.13
CA ALA A 95 3.40 -9.15 -27.97
C ALA A 95 2.85 -9.84 -29.22
N LYS A 96 3.25 -9.35 -30.40
CA LYS A 96 2.72 -9.78 -31.69
C LYS A 96 3.44 -11.00 -32.26
N TYR A 97 4.70 -11.22 -31.87
CA TYR A 97 5.54 -12.29 -32.41
C TYR A 97 6.21 -13.10 -31.30
N ARG A 98 6.36 -14.42 -31.46
CA ARG A 98 7.14 -15.32 -30.58
C ARG A 98 8.31 -15.90 -31.36
N PHE A 99 9.50 -15.92 -30.77
CA PHE A 99 10.69 -16.53 -31.36
C PHE A 99 11.53 -17.23 -30.30
N THR A 100 12.26 -18.27 -30.71
CA THR A 100 13.19 -18.98 -29.84
C THR A 100 14.57 -18.31 -29.94
N ASP A 101 15.13 -17.91 -28.80
CA ASP A 101 16.47 -17.32 -28.74
C ASP A 101 17.55 -18.40 -28.95
N VAL A 102 18.80 -17.97 -29.19
CA VAL A 102 19.95 -18.87 -29.44
C VAL A 102 20.22 -19.81 -28.25
N ASN A 103 19.72 -19.45 -27.07
CA ASN A 103 19.80 -20.25 -25.84
C ASN A 103 18.63 -21.24 -25.65
N GLY A 104 17.71 -21.35 -26.62
CA GLY A 104 16.56 -22.25 -26.56
C GLY A 104 15.35 -21.72 -25.78
N GLU A 105 15.35 -20.46 -25.37
CA GLU A 105 14.24 -19.83 -24.63
C GLU A 105 13.24 -19.13 -25.55
N GLU A 106 11.94 -19.37 -25.35
CA GLU A 106 10.87 -18.66 -26.07
C GLU A 106 10.72 -17.22 -25.55
N LYS A 107 10.90 -16.23 -26.44
CA LYS A 107 10.71 -14.81 -26.15
C LYS A 107 9.69 -14.20 -27.08
N THR A 108 9.01 -13.16 -26.60
CA THR A 108 7.95 -12.48 -27.34
C THR A 108 8.36 -11.06 -27.70
N TRP A 109 8.05 -10.63 -28.93
CA TRP A 109 8.37 -9.31 -29.46
C TRP A 109 7.10 -8.59 -29.93
N THR A 110 6.94 -7.34 -29.53
CA THR A 110 5.77 -6.50 -29.84
C THR A 110 5.77 -5.96 -31.28
N GLY A 111 6.78 -6.28 -32.09
CA GLY A 111 6.95 -5.71 -33.43
C GLY A 111 7.40 -4.24 -33.43
N GLN A 112 7.64 -3.66 -32.25
CA GLN A 112 8.06 -2.27 -32.09
C GLN A 112 9.53 -2.21 -31.64
N GLY A 113 10.38 -1.53 -32.42
CA GLY A 113 11.81 -1.39 -32.12
C GLY A 113 12.71 -2.25 -33.01
N ARG A 114 13.94 -2.53 -32.57
CA ARG A 114 14.90 -3.33 -33.35
C ARG A 114 14.44 -4.79 -33.43
N THR A 115 14.39 -5.34 -34.64
CA THR A 115 14.03 -6.73 -34.89
C THR A 115 15.01 -7.67 -34.17
N PRO A 116 14.52 -8.64 -33.37
CA PRO A 116 15.36 -9.62 -32.70
C PRO A 116 16.22 -10.41 -33.70
N LYS A 117 17.48 -10.70 -33.33
CA LYS A 117 18.43 -11.44 -34.18
C LYS A 117 17.86 -12.77 -34.72
N PRO A 118 17.09 -13.55 -33.94
CA PRO A 118 16.52 -14.81 -34.46
C PRO A 118 15.50 -14.59 -35.57
N ILE A 119 14.62 -13.59 -35.44
CA ILE A 119 13.66 -13.20 -36.49
C ILE A 119 14.40 -12.63 -37.71
N ALA A 120 15.43 -11.80 -37.49
CA ALA A 120 16.22 -11.24 -38.58
C ALA A 120 16.96 -12.32 -39.39
N ASN A 121 17.49 -13.34 -38.73
CA ASN A 121 18.13 -14.49 -39.38
C ASN A 121 17.11 -15.37 -40.12
N ALA A 122 15.94 -15.61 -39.53
CA ALA A 122 14.85 -16.32 -40.18
C ALA A 122 14.38 -15.61 -41.46
N LEU A 123 14.23 -14.28 -41.39
CA LEU A 123 13.89 -13.45 -42.55
C LEU A 123 14.99 -13.48 -43.63
N ALA A 124 16.27 -13.47 -43.23
CA ALA A 124 17.40 -13.60 -44.15
C ALA A 124 17.46 -14.99 -44.81
N ASN A 125 16.98 -16.03 -44.14
CA ASN A 125 16.85 -17.38 -44.66
C ASN A 125 15.57 -17.59 -45.50
N GLY A 126 14.82 -16.52 -45.78
CA GLY A 126 13.64 -16.54 -46.64
C GLY A 126 12.33 -16.91 -45.95
N GLN A 127 12.29 -16.99 -44.61
CA GLN A 127 11.05 -17.19 -43.86
C GLN A 127 10.29 -15.88 -43.70
N SER A 128 8.96 -15.98 -43.61
CA SER A 128 8.10 -14.80 -43.48
C SER A 128 8.02 -14.36 -42.03
N LEU A 129 7.84 -13.05 -41.80
CA LEU A 129 7.62 -12.53 -40.44
C LEU A 129 6.32 -13.06 -39.83
N ASP A 130 5.39 -13.52 -40.68
CA ASP A 130 4.08 -14.05 -40.30
C ASP A 130 4.18 -15.42 -39.64
N ASP A 131 5.25 -16.18 -39.91
CA ASP A 131 5.50 -17.49 -39.26
C ASP A 131 5.78 -17.37 -37.76
N PHE A 132 6.11 -16.17 -37.30
CA PHE A 132 6.39 -15.88 -35.89
C PHE A 132 5.21 -15.20 -35.19
N LEU A 133 4.08 -14.99 -35.87
CA LEU A 133 2.90 -14.32 -35.31
C LEU A 133 2.27 -15.19 -34.20
N ILE A 134 1.90 -14.57 -33.07
CA ILE A 134 1.12 -15.22 -31.99
C ILE A 134 -0.37 -15.05 -32.27
#